data_AF-A0A536HGX1-F1
#
_entry.id   AF-A0A536HGX1-F1
#
_cell.length_a   1.000
_cell.length_b   1.000
_cell.length_c   1.000
_cell.angle_alpha   90.00
_cell.angle_beta   90.00
_cell.angle_gamma   90.00
#
_symmetry.space_group_name_H-M   'P 1'
#
loop_
_entity.id
_entity.type
_entity.pdbx_description
1 polymer ?
#
loop_
_entity_poly.entity_id
_entity_poly.type
_entity_poly.pdbx_seq_one_letter_code
_entity_poly.pdbx_strand_id
1 'polypeptide(L)'
;RVAVMYLGRIAELAISEDLYDAPQHPYTQALLSAIPVPNPEKELKRKRIILEGDVPSPVNPPSGCNFHPRCWKAQDICREVIPPLEEKQPNHYAACHFPG
;
A
#
# COMPACT_ATOMS: atom_id res chain seq x y z
N ARG A 1 9.75 -11.27 -8.79
CA ARG A 1 9.49 -10.20 -7.80
C ARG A 1 8.67 -9.11 -8.47
N VAL A 2 7.80 -8.45 -7.72
CA VAL A 2 6.90 -7.39 -8.17
C VAL A 2 7.14 -6.16 -7.29
N ALA A 3 7.33 -5.00 -7.92
CA ALA A 3 7.47 -3.72 -7.22
C ALA A 3 6.17 -2.92 -7.37
N VAL A 4 5.55 -2.56 -6.25
CA VAL A 4 4.40 -1.65 -6.19
C VAL A 4 4.93 -0.24 -5.99
N MET A 5 4.54 0.69 -6.86
CA MET A 5 5.01 2.08 -6.83
C MET A 5 3.87 3.06 -6.57
N TYR A 6 4.16 4.14 -5.85
CA TYR A 6 3.23 5.25 -5.64
C TYR A 6 3.97 6.59 -5.71
N LEU A 7 3.50 7.50 -6.58
CA LEU A 7 4.09 8.83 -6.80
C LEU A 7 5.63 8.80 -6.91
N GLY A 8 6.14 7.90 -7.76
CA GLY A 8 7.57 7.78 -8.07
C GLY A 8 8.43 7.03 -7.04
N ARG A 9 7.85 6.47 -5.96
CA ARG A 9 8.57 5.70 -4.94
C ARG A 9 8.11 4.25 -4.90
N ILE A 10 9.02 3.32 -4.60
CA ILE A 10 8.65 1.93 -4.30
C ILE A 10 7.96 1.91 -2.92
N ALA A 11 6.69 1.53 -2.92
CA ALA A 11 5.90 1.35 -1.70
C ALA A 11 6.12 -0.06 -1.12
N GLU A 12 6.25 -1.07 -1.98
CA GLU A 12 6.39 -2.47 -1.60
C GLU A 12 7.10 -3.31 -2.67
N LEU A 13 7.87 -4.31 -2.27
CA LEU A 13 8.60 -5.22 -3.15
C LEU A 13 8.62 -6.63 -2.54
N ALA A 14 8.01 -7.60 -3.20
CA ALA A 14 8.02 -9.01 -2.79
C ALA A 14 7.91 -9.94 -4.00
N ILE A 15 7.82 -11.26 -3.78
CA ILE A 15 7.33 -12.18 -4.82
C ILE A 15 5.82 -11.99 -5.01
N SER A 16 5.28 -12.49 -6.12
CA SER A 16 3.86 -12.29 -6.45
C SER A 16 2.95 -12.85 -5.37
N GLU A 17 3.25 -14.05 -4.91
CA GLU A 17 2.44 -14.82 -3.96
C GLU A 17 2.31 -14.06 -2.64
N ASP A 18 3.43 -13.61 -2.07
CA ASP A 18 3.48 -12.87 -0.81
C ASP A 18 2.70 -11.54 -0.87
N LEU A 19 2.68 -10.86 -2.02
CA LEU A 19 1.85 -9.65 -2.17
C LEU A 19 0.37 -9.97 -2.04
N TYR A 20 -0.11 -11.08 -2.61
CA TYR A 20 -1.51 -11.47 -2.52
C TYR A 20 -1.89 -11.98 -1.12
N ASP A 21 -0.98 -12.71 -0.49
CA ASP A 21 -1.25 -13.39 0.79
C ASP A 21 -1.06 -12.47 2.01
N ALA A 22 -0.01 -11.65 2.02
CA ALA A 22 0.36 -10.79 3.14
C ALA A 22 0.87 -9.41 2.69
N PRO A 23 0.04 -8.60 1.98
CA PRO A 23 0.45 -7.26 1.57
C PRO A 23 0.75 -6.37 2.78
N GLN A 24 1.97 -5.84 2.83
CA GLN A 24 2.50 -5.12 3.99
C GLN A 24 2.18 -3.62 3.93
N HIS A 25 2.05 -3.02 2.75
CA HIS A 25 1.76 -1.59 2.60
C HIS A 25 0.25 -1.34 2.39
N PRO A 26 -0.37 -0.38 3.10
CA PRO A 26 -1.81 -0.09 2.96
C PRO A 26 -2.23 0.23 1.51
N TYR A 27 -1.37 0.90 0.74
CA TYR A 27 -1.64 1.10 -0.69
C TYR A 27 -1.83 -0.21 -1.46
N THR A 28 -0.95 -1.20 -1.25
CA THR A 28 -1.03 -2.52 -1.87
C THR A 28 -2.29 -3.27 -1.41
N GLN A 29 -2.63 -3.20 -0.12
CA GLN A 29 -3.87 -3.76 0.41
C GLN A 29 -5.10 -3.20 -0.30
N ALA A 30 -5.15 -1.90 -0.52
CA ALA A 30 -6.24 -1.27 -1.25
C ALA A 30 -6.31 -1.73 -2.70
N LEU A 31 -5.17 -1.74 -3.42
CA LEU A 31 -5.10 -2.23 -4.80
C LEU A 31 -5.64 -3.67 -4.92
N LEU A 32 -5.19 -4.57 -4.06
CA LEU A 32 -5.57 -5.99 -4.11
C LEU A 32 -7.02 -6.23 -3.65
N SER A 33 -7.56 -5.38 -2.79
CA SER A 33 -8.96 -5.41 -2.38
C SER A 33 -9.91 -5.06 -3.54
N ALA A 34 -9.43 -4.34 -4.55
CA ALA A 34 -10.20 -3.93 -5.73
C ALA A 34 -10.20 -4.99 -6.86
N ILE A 35 -9.36 -6.03 -6.76
CA ILE A 35 -9.30 -7.09 -7.77
C ILE A 35 -10.53 -8.01 -7.61
N PRO A 36 -11.39 -8.13 -8.63
CA PRO A 36 -12.55 -9.02 -8.57
C PRO A 36 -12.10 -10.48 -8.58
N VAL A 37 -12.79 -11.33 -7.80
CA VAL A 37 -12.54 -12.78 -7.84
C VAL A 37 -13.60 -13.52 -8.69
N PRO A 38 -13.24 -14.62 -9.38
CA PRO A 38 -14.17 -15.32 -10.28
C PRO A 38 -15.40 -15.92 -9.60
N ASN A 39 -15.32 -16.23 -8.30
CA ASN A 39 -16.43 -16.83 -7.56
C ASN A 39 -17.34 -15.73 -6.99
N PRO A 40 -18.62 -15.62 -7.43
CA PRO A 40 -19.53 -14.57 -7.00
C PRO A 40 -19.81 -14.56 -5.49
N GLU A 41 -19.93 -15.74 -4.87
CA GLU A 41 -20.19 -15.85 -3.42
C GLU A 41 -18.99 -15.37 -2.60
N LYS A 42 -17.76 -15.62 -3.09
CA LYS A 42 -16.54 -15.10 -2.47
C LYS A 42 -16.41 -13.59 -2.68
N GLU A 43 -16.75 -13.09 -3.86
CA GLU A 43 -16.70 -11.66 -4.17
C GLU A 43 -17.65 -10.85 -3.26
N LEU A 44 -18.87 -11.33 -3.05
CA LEU A 44 -19.85 -10.68 -2.17
C LEU A 44 -19.38 -10.57 -0.70
N LYS A 45 -18.48 -11.47 -0.26
CA LYS A 45 -17.95 -11.49 1.10
C LYS A 45 -16.66 -10.68 1.26
N ARG A 46 -16.02 -10.25 0.17
CA ARG A 46 -14.78 -9.46 0.24
C ARG A 46 -15.06 -8.04 0.73
N LYS A 47 -14.24 -7.57 1.66
CA LYS A 47 -14.21 -6.16 2.07
C LYS A 47 -13.32 -5.39 1.12
N ARG A 48 -13.93 -4.48 0.34
CA ARG A 48 -13.18 -3.53 -0.48
C ARG A 48 -12.71 -2.37 0.39
N ILE A 49 -11.45 -1.98 0.20
CA ILE A 49 -10.91 -0.80 0.87
C ILE A 49 -11.06 0.38 -0.09
N ILE A 50 -11.94 1.31 0.27
CA ILE A 50 -12.18 2.53 -0.51
C ILE A 50 -11.20 3.58 -0.02
N LEU A 51 -10.29 4.01 -0.89
CA LEU A 51 -9.39 5.11 -0.61
C LEU A 51 -10.14 6.44 -0.73
N GLU A 52 -10.08 7.26 0.31
CA GLU A 52 -10.65 8.60 0.29
C GLU A 52 -9.68 9.61 -0.33
N GLY A 53 -10.24 10.70 -0.84
CA GLY A 53 -9.50 11.79 -1.46
C GLY A 53 -8.91 11.46 -2.84
N ASP A 54 -8.50 12.53 -3.52
CA ASP A 54 -7.88 12.48 -4.84
C ASP A 54 -6.40 12.08 -4.78
N VAL A 55 -5.88 11.62 -5.91
CA VAL A 55 -4.44 11.36 -6.06
C VAL A 55 -3.67 12.69 -6.00
N PRO A 56 -2.69 12.86 -5.10
CA PRO A 56 -1.87 14.07 -5.03
C PRO A 56 -1.08 14.30 -6.32
N SER A 57 -0.74 15.57 -6.58
CA SER A 57 0.10 15.93 -7.73
C SER A 57 1.51 15.36 -7.60
N PRO A 58 2.04 14.69 -8.64
CA PRO A 58 3.45 14.25 -8.66
C PRO A 58 4.47 15.40 -8.64
N VAL A 59 4.06 16.61 -9.06
CA VAL A 59 4.94 17.80 -9.09
C VAL A 59 5.20 18.33 -7.68
N ASN A 60 4.20 18.24 -6.80
CA ASN A 60 4.27 18.67 -5.40
C ASN A 60 3.82 17.51 -4.51
N PRO A 61 4.65 16.47 -4.34
CA PRO A 61 4.29 15.31 -3.55
C PRO A 61 4.08 15.69 -2.08
N PRO A 62 3.24 14.94 -1.34
CA PRO A 62 3.08 15.13 0.10
C PRO A 62 4.42 14.99 0.85
N SER A 63 4.54 15.67 1.99
CA SER A 63 5.69 15.48 2.89
C SER A 63 5.66 14.09 3.53
N GLY A 64 6.82 13.59 3.98
CA GLY A 64 6.91 12.27 4.60
C GLY A 64 6.49 11.14 3.64
N CYS A 65 5.63 10.24 4.11
CA CYS A 65 5.10 9.16 3.27
C CYS A 65 4.15 9.71 2.19
N ASN A 66 4.51 9.60 0.91
CA ASN A 66 3.67 10.06 -0.22
C ASN A 66 2.22 9.56 -0.18
N PHE A 67 1.94 8.43 0.47
CA PHE A 67 0.60 7.85 0.57
C PHE A 67 -0.20 8.32 1.80
N HIS A 68 0.41 9.04 2.75
CA HIS A 68 -0.25 9.46 3.99
C HIS A 68 -1.58 10.23 3.80
N PRO A 69 -1.81 11.03 2.73
CA PRO A 69 -3.08 11.74 2.58
C PRO A 69 -4.28 10.83 2.31
N ARG A 70 -4.03 9.60 1.82
CA ARG A 70 -5.07 8.62 1.45
C ARG A 70 -5.00 7.34 2.26
N CYS A 71 -4.04 7.24 3.18
CA CYS A 71 -3.81 6.05 3.97
C CYS A 71 -4.70 6.06 5.22
N TRP A 72 -5.56 5.06 5.38
CA TRP A 72 -6.42 4.90 6.57
C TRP A 72 -5.64 4.52 7.85
N LYS A 73 -4.37 4.14 7.74
CA LYS A 73 -3.46 3.88 8.87
C LYS A 73 -2.49 5.04 9.14
N ALA A 74 -2.64 6.18 8.47
CA ALA A 74 -1.72 7.30 8.64
C ALA A 74 -1.74 7.83 10.08
N GLN A 75 -0.55 8.08 10.61
CA GLN A 75 -0.33 8.76 11.90
C GLN A 75 0.62 9.94 11.67
N ASP A 76 0.91 10.72 12.71
CA ASP A 76 1.68 11.97 12.59
C ASP A 76 3.07 11.76 11.98
N ILE A 77 3.79 10.69 12.37
CA ILE A 77 5.09 10.35 11.79
C ILE A 77 5.04 10.15 10.26
N CYS A 78 3.91 9.70 9.72
CA CYS A 78 3.75 9.52 8.27
C CYS A 78 3.73 10.84 7.50
N ARG A 79 3.39 11.96 8.15
CA ARG A 79 3.37 13.30 7.55
C ARG A 79 4.74 13.95 7.53
N GLU A 80 5.62 13.53 8.44
CA GLU A 80 6.90 14.18 8.70
C GLU A 80 8.09 13.39 8.14
N VAL A 81 8.05 12.06 8.24
CA VAL A 81 9.18 11.18 7.95
C VAL A 81 8.84 10.25 6.79
N ILE A 82 9.70 10.23 5.77
CA ILE A 82 9.63 9.27 4.69
C ILE A 82 10.00 7.89 5.26
N PRO A 83 9.11 6.88 5.22
CA PRO A 83 9.45 5.55 5.68
C PRO A 83 10.53 4.94 4.75
N PRO A 84 11.61 4.37 5.30
CA PRO A 84 12.61 3.67 4.51
C PRO A 84 12.02 2.37 3.93
N LEU A 85 12.50 1.97 2.75
CA LEU A 85 12.18 0.65 2.19
C LEU A 85 13.00 -0.41 2.94
N GLU A 86 12.34 -1.15 3.82
CA GLU A 86 12.97 -2.13 4.70
C GLU A 86 12.28 -3.48 4.58
N GLU A 87 13.03 -4.53 4.91
CA GLU A 87 12.51 -5.89 4.99
C GLU A 87 11.55 -6.02 6.18
N LYS A 88 10.27 -6.25 5.90
CA LYS A 88 9.22 -6.43 6.94
C LYS A 88 8.87 -7.90 7.16
N GLN A 89 9.13 -8.74 6.16
CA GLN A 89 9.12 -10.21 6.22
C GLN A 89 10.25 -10.75 5.32
N PRO A 90 10.66 -12.02 5.45
CA PRO A 90 11.75 -12.57 4.63
C PRO A 90 11.54 -12.35 3.13
N ASN A 91 12.45 -11.65 2.46
CA ASN A 91 12.38 -11.25 1.05
C ASN A 91 11.22 -10.31 0.67
N HIS A 92 10.56 -9.68 1.64
CA HIS A 92 9.40 -8.80 1.46
C HIS A 92 9.66 -7.44 2.09
N TYR A 93 9.79 -6.42 1.24
CA TYR A 93 10.18 -5.07 1.63
C TYR A 93 8.98 -4.13 1.52
N ALA A 94 8.82 -3.24 2.50
CA ALA A 94 7.79 -2.19 2.45
C ALA A 94 8.30 -0.87 3.02
N ALA A 95 8.01 0.22 2.31
CA ALA A 95 8.26 1.58 2.78
C ALA A 95 7.06 2.05 3.63
N CYS A 96 6.90 1.45 4.82
CA CYS A 96 5.79 1.75 5.72
C CYS A 96 6.23 1.80 7.18
N HIS A 97 5.76 2.81 7.92
CA HIS A 97 5.91 2.90 9.39
C HIS A 97 5.02 1.89 10.13
N PHE A 98 3.88 1.52 9.53
CA PHE A 98 2.89 0.63 10.14
C PHE A 98 2.51 -0.51 9.19
N PRO A 99 3.45 -1.44 8.88
CA PRO A 99 3.17 -2.57 8.00
C PRO A 99 2.15 -3.54 8.63
N GLY A 100 1.47 -4.32 7.78
CA GLY A 100 0.51 -5.35 8.21
C GLY A 100 -0.94 -4.88 8.23
#